data_AF-A0A8B4U012-F1
#
_entry.id   AF-A0A8B4U012-F1
#
_cell.length_a   1.000
_cell.length_b   1.000
_cell.length_c   1.000
_cell.angle_alpha   90.00
_cell.angle_beta   90.00
_cell.angle_gamma   90.00
#
_symmetry.space_group_name_H-M   'P 1'
#
loop_
_entity.id
_entity.type
_entity.pdbx_description
1 polymer ?
#
loop_
_entity_poly.entity_id
_entity_poly.type
_entity_poly.pdbx_seq_one_letter_code
_entity_poly.pdbx_strand_id
1 'polypeptide(L)' 'MMVSENAQYGAVLDVQKDVIKFRGESFPVKSWDETKKPVYIARTQHSVVGSWTFKLEKTKDGGVIYQGTKFKKD' A
#
# COMPACT_ATOMS: atom_id res chain seq x y z
N MET A 1 -27.81 14.78 3.25
CA MET A 1 -26.99 13.61 2.87
C MET A 1 -25.66 13.71 3.59
N MET A 2 -25.44 12.86 4.59
CA MET A 2 -24.14 12.72 5.24
C MET A 2 -23.23 11.95 4.28
N VAL A 3 -22.22 12.62 3.73
CA VAL A 3 -21.21 11.97 2.88
C VAL A 3 -20.11 11.47 3.81
N SER A 4 -20.13 10.18 4.07
CA SER A 4 -19.20 9.51 4.96
C SER A 4 -17.80 9.48 4.34
N GLU A 5 -16.87 10.08 5.08
CA GLU A 5 -15.48 9.64 5.26
C GLU A 5 -14.58 9.63 4.01
N ASN A 6 -13.88 10.76 3.86
CA ASN A 6 -12.46 10.80 3.51
C ASN A 6 -12.01 9.84 2.41
N ALA A 7 -12.57 10.00 1.21
CA ALA A 7 -11.83 9.69 -0.02
C ALA A 7 -10.59 10.59 -0.06
N GLN A 8 -9.52 10.16 0.61
CA GLN A 8 -8.26 10.87 0.65
C GLN A 8 -7.68 10.87 -0.78
N TYR A 9 -8.05 11.89 -1.55
CA TYR A 9 -7.44 12.28 -2.82
C TYR A 9 -7.26 11.16 -3.85
N GLY A 10 -8.30 10.39 -4.21
CA GLY A 10 -8.28 9.50 -5.38
C GLY A 10 -7.10 8.51 -5.47
N ALA A 11 -6.37 8.32 -4.37
CA ALA A 11 -5.16 7.53 -4.35
C ALA A 11 -5.59 6.07 -4.29
N VAL A 12 -5.35 5.34 -5.37
CA VAL A 12 -5.52 3.90 -5.39
C VAL A 12 -4.20 3.29 -4.95
N LEU A 13 -4.27 2.37 -3.99
CA LEU A 13 -3.17 1.52 -3.57
C LEU A 13 -3.53 0.08 -3.92
N ASP A 14 -2.93 -0.43 -4.99
CA ASP A 14 -3.03 -1.83 -5.39
C ASP A 14 -1.73 -2.54 -5.01
N VAL A 15 -1.86 -3.57 -4.17
CA VAL A 15 -0.73 -4.29 -3.59
C VAL A 15 -0.70 -5.68 -4.19
N GLN A 16 0.23 -5.92 -5.10
CA GLN A 16 0.48 -7.22 -5.71
C GLN A 16 1.79 -7.80 -5.18
N LYS A 17 2.03 -9.09 -5.44
CA LYS A 17 3.24 -9.79 -4.97
C LYS A 17 4.53 -9.16 -5.49
N ASP A 18 4.55 -8.77 -6.76
CA ASP A 18 5.78 -8.31 -7.42
C ASP A 18 5.78 -6.80 -7.74
N VAL A 19 4.65 -6.12 -7.55
CA VAL A 19 4.49 -4.70 -7.83
C VAL A 19 3.46 -4.07 -6.89
N ILE A 20 3.73 -2.84 -6.45
CA ILE A 20 2.76 -2.00 -5.75
C ILE A 20 2.42 -0.84 -6.66
N LYS A 21 1.14 -0.63 -6.97
CA LYS A 21 0.70 0.56 -7.68
C LYS A 21 0.15 1.55 -6.68
N PHE A 22 0.74 2.75 -6.64
CA PHE A 22 0.31 3.80 -5.73
C PHE A 22 0.24 5.13 -6.47
N ARG A 23 -0.92 5.79 -6.43
CA ARG A 23 -1.17 7.06 -7.13
C ARG A 23 -0.87 7.01 -8.65
N GLY A 24 -1.13 5.87 -9.29
CA GLY A 24 -0.88 5.67 -10.73
C GLY A 24 0.56 5.27 -11.08
N GLU A 25 1.49 5.36 -10.13
CA GLU A 25 2.87 4.91 -10.30
C GLU A 25 3.01 3.43 -9.93
N SER A 26 3.94 2.73 -10.61
CA SER A 26 4.22 1.31 -10.34
C SER A 26 5.57 1.15 -9.66
N PHE A 27 5.58 0.51 -8.49
CA PHE A 27 6.77 0.27 -7.68
C PHE A 27 7.10 -1.23 -7.67
N PRO A 28 8.10 -1.67 -8.46
CA PRO A 28 8.53 -3.06 -8.47
C PRO A 28 9.03 -3.48 -7.09
N VAL A 29 8.48 -4.56 -6.55
CA VAL A 29 8.87 -5.11 -5.26
C VAL A 29 10.12 -5.97 -5.43
N LYS A 30 11.13 -5.72 -4.60
CA LYS A 30 12.37 -6.50 -4.53
C LYS A 30 12.31 -7.57 -3.45
N SER A 31 11.69 -7.24 -2.32
CA SER A 31 11.49 -8.19 -1.23
C SER A 31 10.33 -7.80 -0.34
N TRP A 32 9.72 -8.81 0.27
CA TRP A 32 8.76 -8.68 1.34
C TRP A 32 9.40 -9.10 2.65
N ASP A 33 9.25 -8.26 3.66
CA ASP A 33 9.58 -8.59 5.04
C ASP A 33 8.27 -8.79 5.80
N GLU A 34 7.97 -10.06 6.06
CA GLU A 34 6.77 -10.50 6.78
C GLU A 34 7.06 -10.90 8.24
N THR A 35 8.21 -10.51 8.78
CA THR A 35 8.60 -10.91 10.15
C THR A 35 7.71 -10.26 11.22
N LYS A 36 7.02 -9.17 10.87
CA LYS A 36 6.22 -8.34 11.80
C LYS A 36 4.72 -8.38 11.53
N LYS A 37 4.16 -9.55 11.18
CA LYS A 37 2.70 -9.72 10.97
C LYS A 37 1.91 -9.11 12.15
N PRO A 38 0.82 -8.37 11.88
CA PRO A 38 0.10 -8.21 10.60
C PRO A 38 0.68 -7.13 9.67
N VAL A 39 1.85 -6.57 9.99
CA VAL A 39 2.55 -5.61 9.13
C VAL A 39 3.46 -6.35 8.15
N TYR A 40 3.38 -5.93 6.90
CA TYR A 40 4.17 -6.40 5.77
C TYR A 40 4.98 -5.20 5.25
N ILE A 41 6.28 -5.38 5.10
CA ILE A 41 7.15 -4.31 4.60
C ILE A 41 7.63 -4.71 3.20
N ALA A 42 7.15 -4.01 2.18
CA ALA A 42 7.59 -4.18 0.81
C ALA A 42 8.74 -3.22 0.52
N ARG A 43 9.91 -3.77 0.23
CA ARG A 43 11.05 -2.99 -0.28
C ARG A 43 10.94 -2.93 -1.79
N THR A 44 10.79 -1.74 -2.34
CA THR A 44 10.64 -1.48 -3.78
C THR A 44 11.79 -0.65 -4.30
N GLN A 45 11.99 -0.69 -5.62
CA GLN A 45 13.00 0.13 -6.29
C GLN A 45 12.37 0.77 -7.52
N HIS A 46 12.11 2.06 -7.45
CA HIS A 46 11.59 2.87 -8.54
C HIS A 46 12.74 3.54 -9.30
N SER A 47 12.62 3.69 -10.61
CA SER A 47 13.66 4.30 -11.45
C SER A 47 13.90 5.77 -11.11
N VAL A 48 12.86 6.51 -10.71
CA VAL A 48 12.92 7.96 -10.45
C VAL A 48 13.14 8.28 -8.97
N VAL A 49 12.39 7.62 -8.07
CA VAL A 49 12.44 7.90 -6.62
C VAL A 49 13.46 7.03 -5.88
N GLY A 50 14.08 6.07 -6.58
CA GLY A 50 15.03 5.13 -6.00
C GLY A 50 14.37 4.10 -5.09
N SER A 51 15.08 3.68 -4.05
CA SER A 51 14.59 2.69 -3.10
C SER A 51 13.47 3.28 -2.25
N TRP A 52 12.28 2.69 -2.34
CA TRP A 52 11.11 3.11 -1.58
C TRP A 52 10.56 1.94 -0.76
N THR A 53 10.12 2.19 0.46
CA THR A 53 9.63 1.14 1.36
C THR A 53 8.16 1.36 1.71
N PHE A 54 7.32 0.38 1.38
CA PHE A 54 5.91 0.36 1.73
C PHE A 54 5.71 -0.43 3.02
N LYS A 55 5.30 0.23 4.10
CA LYS A 55 4.87 -0.41 5.34
C LYS A 55 3.36 -0.56 5.32
N LEU A 56 2.88 -1.77 5.04
CA LEU A 56 1.47 -2.10 4.85
C LEU A 56 0.97 -2.93 6.02
N GLU A 57 -0.09 -2.51 6.67
CA GLU A 57 -0.72 -3.30 7.73
C GLU A 57 -1.99 -3.96 7.19
N LYS A 58 -2.07 -5.29 7.21
CA LYS A 58 -3.30 -5.98 6.81
C LYS A 58 -4.35 -5.84 7.91
N THR A 59 -5.52 -5.37 7.54
CA THR A 59 -6.69 -5.31 8.41
C THR A 59 -7.47 -6.62 8.36
N LYS A 60 -8.24 -6.92 9.41
CA LYS A 60 -9.07 -8.13 9.48
C LYS A 60 -10.13 -8.20 8.38
N ASP A 61 -10.56 -7.05 7.88
CA ASP A 61 -11.58 -6.93 6.83
C ASP A 61 -11.00 -7.13 5.41
N GLY A 62 -9.74 -7.57 5.29
CA GLY A 62 -9.07 -7.79 4.01
C GLY A 62 -8.50 -6.53 3.34
N GLY A 63 -8.72 -5.34 3.91
CA GLY A 63 -8.08 -4.09 3.47
C GLY A 63 -6.65 -3.92 3.99
N VAL A 64 -5.97 -2.88 3.54
CA VAL A 64 -4.59 -2.55 3.97
C VAL A 64 -4.51 -1.12 4.49
N ILE A 65 -3.73 -0.89 5.55
CA ILE A 65 -3.41 0.46 6.04
C ILE A 65 -2.01 0.82 5.56
N TYR A 66 -1.89 1.96 4.90
CA TYR A 66 -0.63 2.55 4.47
C TYR A 66 -0.56 4.01 4.91
N GLN A 67 0.50 4.40 5.62
CA GLN A 67 0.69 5.76 6.16
C GLN A 67 -0.50 6.31 6.99
N GLY A 68 -1.22 5.43 7.69
CA GLY A 68 -2.40 5.79 8.49
C GLY A 68 -3.72 5.85 7.72
N THR A 69 -3.69 5.63 6.40
CA THR A 69 -4.88 5.57 5.55
C THR A 69 -5.29 4.12 5.29
N LYS A 70 -6.57 3.79 5.53
CA LYS A 70 -7.14 2.47 5.21
C LYS A 70 -7.60 2.43 3.75
N PHE A 71 -6.99 1.56 2.96
CA PHE A 71 -7.40 1.22 1.61
C PHE A 71 -8.23 -0.06 1.68
N LYS A 72 -9.46 0.01 1.16
CA LYS A 72 -10.31 -1.18 1.02
C LYS A 72 -9.79 -2.02 -0.13
N LYS A 73 -9.93 -3.34 0.00
CA LYS A 73 -9.76 -4.23 -1.14
C LYS A 73 -10.96 -4.00 -2.06
N ASP A 74 -10.68 -3.63 -3.30
CA ASP A 74 -11.69 -3.61 -4.37
C ASP A 74 -12.07 -5.06 -4.76
#